data_AF-A0A9N9R660-F1
#
_entry.id   AF-A0A9N9R660-F1
#
_cell.length_a   1.000
_cell.length_b   1.000
_cell.length_c   1.000
_cell.angle_alpha   90.00
_cell.angle_beta   90.00
_cell.angle_gamma   90.00
#
_symmetry.space_group_name_H-M   'P 1'
#
loop_
_entity.id
_entity.type
_entity.pdbx_description
1 polymer ?
#
loop_
_entity_poly.entity_id
_entity_poly.type
_entity_poly.pdbx_seq_one_letter_code
_entity_poly.pdbx_strand_id
1 'polypeptide(L)'
;EQGKGSTDEKPNLSTEEDIILSTGGKLYPALPADEYESGAVEELVEDVCTVVNVNAVLGETRPSSFGPVTYQDFKDIRSRCLAEGRLFEDPEFPAVDRSLFYKETLDKPITWLRPGEISDNPQLFVEGYSRFDVQQRELGDCWLLAAFANLTLHRKLFFQVVPDDQSFDEEYAGVFHFRFWQYGRWVDVVIDDRLPTYCGKLVFLASSENNEFWSALLEKAYAKLHGSYEALVGGSPCEALEDFTGGVPEIYDVAELPPNFYTILLQAYERNSLMGCTTPDPHDLSGNENPETPEGLIRGHAYSITRVKYVDIEIPGLSEKIPLLRLRNPWGNEAEWNGPWSDKSPEWHLIPESKKEELGLTFDDDGEFWMSFKDFTQHFDRVEICNLSPDSLDPEECPEGCTKKWEMSVFEGEWVRGTLLFIYYRKINCITNR
;
A
#
# COMPACT_ATOMS: atom_id res chain seq x y z
N GLU A 1 -15.86 -22.94 -66.38
CA GLU A 1 -15.26 -21.82 -67.15
C GLU A 1 -15.57 -20.50 -66.44
N GLN A 2 -14.68 -19.52 -66.63
CA GLN A 2 -14.46 -18.29 -65.86
C GLN A 2 -15.66 -17.36 -65.69
N GLY A 3 -15.65 -16.51 -64.63
CA GLY A 3 -16.28 -15.19 -64.71
C GLY A 3 -16.65 -14.48 -63.39
N LYS A 4 -15.68 -13.72 -62.86
CA LYS A 4 -15.71 -12.60 -61.88
C LYS A 4 -17.05 -11.94 -61.47
N GLY A 5 -17.13 -11.56 -60.18
CA GLY A 5 -17.93 -10.44 -59.67
C GLY A 5 -17.59 -10.12 -58.20
N SER A 6 -17.11 -8.91 -57.93
CA SER A 6 -16.65 -8.40 -56.62
C SER A 6 -17.79 -8.02 -55.67
N THR A 7 -17.61 -8.25 -54.37
CA THR A 7 -18.21 -7.43 -53.30
C THR A 7 -17.30 -7.41 -52.08
N ASP A 8 -17.13 -6.20 -51.55
CA ASP A 8 -16.33 -5.82 -50.38
C ASP A 8 -16.56 -6.68 -49.13
N GLU A 9 -15.49 -7.23 -48.56
CA GLU A 9 -15.48 -7.71 -47.17
C GLU A 9 -14.97 -6.59 -46.25
N LYS A 10 -15.89 -6.04 -45.45
CA LYS A 10 -15.53 -5.36 -44.20
C LYS A 10 -15.13 -6.43 -43.18
N PRO A 11 -14.02 -6.29 -42.43
CA PRO A 11 -13.85 -7.07 -41.22
C PRO A 11 -14.81 -6.52 -40.15
N ASN A 12 -15.75 -7.36 -39.73
CA ASN A 12 -16.58 -7.13 -38.55
C ASN A 12 -15.67 -6.99 -37.32
N LEU A 13 -15.83 -5.87 -36.60
CA LEU A 13 -15.33 -5.71 -35.23
C LEU A 13 -16.01 -6.77 -34.37
N SER A 14 -15.22 -7.67 -33.78
CA SER A 14 -15.66 -8.50 -32.67
C SER A 14 -15.81 -7.63 -31.43
N THR A 15 -16.99 -7.74 -30.84
CA THR A 15 -17.50 -7.09 -29.64
C THR A 15 -16.67 -7.40 -28.39
N GLU A 16 -16.64 -6.41 -27.50
CA GLU A 16 -16.03 -6.38 -26.16
C GLU A 16 -16.31 -7.66 -25.37
N GLU A 17 -15.26 -8.32 -24.89
CA GLU A 17 -15.34 -9.38 -23.88
C GLU A 17 -15.30 -8.72 -22.50
N ASP A 18 -16.36 -8.93 -21.71
CA ASP A 18 -16.39 -8.62 -20.29
C ASP A 18 -15.32 -9.45 -19.56
N ILE A 19 -14.30 -8.78 -19.03
CA ILE A 19 -13.24 -9.41 -18.24
C ILE A 19 -13.80 -9.74 -16.85
N ILE A 20 -14.21 -11.00 -16.66
CA ILE A 20 -14.51 -11.57 -15.33
C ILE A 20 -13.21 -12.16 -14.78
N LEU A 21 -12.59 -11.52 -13.79
CA LEU A 21 -11.41 -12.06 -13.10
C LEU A 21 -11.77 -12.46 -11.68
N SER A 22 -11.73 -13.77 -11.40
CA SER A 22 -11.80 -14.34 -10.07
C SER A 22 -10.41 -14.33 -9.43
N THR A 23 -10.25 -13.70 -8.28
CA THR A 23 -8.99 -13.73 -7.52
C THR A 23 -8.82 -15.09 -6.83
N GLY A 24 -7.65 -15.69 -7.02
CA GLY A 24 -7.32 -17.05 -6.61
C GLY A 24 -7.20 -17.21 -5.09
N GLY A 25 -8.28 -17.69 -4.47
CA GLY A 25 -8.21 -18.43 -3.20
C GLY A 25 -8.00 -19.92 -3.47
N LYS A 26 -7.17 -20.59 -2.66
CA LYS A 26 -6.84 -22.03 -2.77
C LYS A 26 -8.05 -22.93 -3.09
N LEU A 27 -7.92 -23.72 -4.17
CA LEU A 27 -8.87 -24.74 -4.63
C LEU A 27 -9.15 -25.82 -3.56
N TYR A 28 -10.43 -26.04 -3.25
CA TYR A 28 -11.00 -27.31 -2.78
C TYR A 28 -12.37 -27.52 -3.45
N PRO A 29 -12.81 -28.79 -3.65
CA PRO A 29 -13.31 -29.28 -4.92
C PRO A 29 -14.64 -28.66 -5.39
N ALA A 30 -14.66 -28.34 -6.68
CA ALA A 30 -15.80 -27.80 -7.41
C ALA A 30 -17.02 -28.73 -7.38
N LEU A 31 -18.20 -28.14 -7.18
CA LEU A 31 -19.46 -28.75 -7.61
C LEU A 31 -19.71 -28.40 -9.10
N PRO A 32 -20.37 -29.28 -9.88
CA PRO A 32 -20.57 -29.08 -11.33
C PRO A 32 -21.36 -27.82 -11.68
N ALA A 33 -21.02 -27.23 -12.82
CA ALA A 33 -21.45 -25.91 -13.32
C ALA A 33 -22.90 -25.87 -13.85
N ASP A 34 -23.78 -26.76 -13.41
CA ASP A 34 -25.04 -27.07 -14.08
C ASP A 34 -26.27 -26.42 -13.40
N GLU A 35 -26.09 -25.66 -12.31
CA GLU A 35 -27.19 -25.04 -11.55
C GLU A 35 -27.09 -23.50 -11.40
N TYR A 36 -26.23 -22.84 -12.19
CA TYR A 36 -26.14 -21.35 -12.21
C TYR A 36 -26.95 -20.66 -13.32
N GLU A 37 -27.74 -21.40 -14.11
CA GLU A 37 -28.62 -20.84 -15.13
C GLU A 37 -30.10 -20.98 -14.74
N SER A 38 -30.56 -20.14 -13.83
CA SER A 38 -31.96 -19.70 -13.85
C SER A 38 -32.06 -18.33 -13.18
N GLY A 39 -32.22 -17.27 -13.99
CA GLY A 39 -32.30 -15.87 -13.56
C GLY A 39 -33.42 -15.58 -12.57
N ALA A 40 -33.23 -15.96 -11.31
CA ALA A 40 -34.18 -15.78 -10.21
C ALA A 40 -33.67 -14.78 -9.14
N VAL A 41 -32.63 -13.99 -9.45
CA VAL A 41 -32.02 -13.04 -8.49
C VAL A 41 -32.35 -11.57 -8.81
N GLU A 42 -33.07 -11.29 -9.89
CA GLU A 42 -33.41 -9.90 -10.29
C GLU A 42 -34.73 -9.36 -9.69
N GLU A 43 -35.55 -10.19 -9.03
CA GLU A 43 -36.90 -9.76 -8.59
C GLU A 43 -37.04 -9.50 -7.06
N LEU A 44 -35.94 -9.49 -6.30
CA LEU A 44 -35.94 -9.25 -4.85
C LEU A 44 -35.22 -7.95 -4.42
N VAL A 45 -34.71 -7.16 -5.37
CA VAL A 45 -33.80 -6.02 -5.11
C VAL A 45 -34.52 -4.66 -5.08
N GLU A 46 -35.79 -4.56 -5.49
CA GLU A 46 -36.49 -3.26 -5.53
C GLU A 46 -37.17 -2.82 -4.23
N ASP A 47 -37.31 -3.68 -3.20
CA ASP A 47 -38.17 -3.38 -2.05
C ASP A 47 -37.45 -2.93 -0.74
N VAL A 48 -36.11 -2.78 -0.73
CA VAL A 48 -35.37 -2.43 0.51
C VAL A 48 -34.60 -1.09 0.43
N CYS A 49 -34.57 -0.42 -0.73
CA CYS A 49 -33.86 0.85 -0.89
C CYS A 49 -34.69 2.07 -0.47
N THR A 50 -35.05 2.18 0.82
CA THR A 50 -35.34 3.49 1.41
C THR A 50 -34.82 3.58 2.84
N VAL A 51 -34.01 4.62 3.07
CA VAL A 51 -33.50 5.14 4.36
C VAL A 51 -32.22 4.49 4.89
N VAL A 52 -31.07 4.92 4.37
CA VAL A 52 -29.83 5.03 5.17
C VAL A 52 -29.31 6.46 5.02
N ASN A 53 -29.35 7.20 6.13
CA ASN A 53 -28.85 8.56 6.25
C ASN A 53 -27.33 8.49 6.47
N VAL A 54 -26.55 9.11 5.58
CA VAL A 54 -25.10 8.92 5.40
C VAL A 54 -24.24 9.72 6.40
N ASN A 55 -24.78 10.05 7.58
CA ASN A 55 -24.09 10.85 8.60
C ASN A 55 -23.99 10.10 9.94
N ALA A 56 -23.41 8.90 9.94
CA ALA A 56 -23.02 8.20 11.17
C ALA A 56 -21.50 8.00 11.19
N VAL A 57 -20.79 9.13 11.29
CA VAL A 57 -19.51 9.22 12.01
C VAL A 57 -19.88 9.28 13.50
N LEU A 58 -19.16 8.49 14.32
CA LEU A 58 -19.19 8.36 15.79
C LEU A 58 -19.68 6.98 16.25
N GLY A 59 -18.86 6.37 17.12
CA GLY A 59 -18.99 5.00 17.56
C GLY A 59 -20.38 4.68 18.07
N GLU A 60 -20.93 3.55 17.63
CA GLU A 60 -21.97 2.86 18.38
C GLU A 60 -22.01 1.37 18.03
N THR A 61 -21.60 0.59 19.05
CA THR A 61 -22.27 -0.59 19.60
C THR A 61 -23.05 -1.52 18.65
N ARG A 62 -22.34 -2.42 17.98
CA ARG A 62 -22.77 -3.82 17.91
C ARG A 62 -21.57 -4.72 18.22
N PRO A 63 -21.68 -5.66 19.19
CA PRO A 63 -20.65 -6.68 19.32
C PRO A 63 -20.74 -7.56 18.08
N SER A 64 -19.85 -7.34 17.10
CA SER A 64 -19.57 -8.40 16.14
C SER A 64 -19.04 -9.57 16.95
N SER A 65 -19.55 -10.77 16.68
CA SER A 65 -19.10 -12.05 17.28
C SER A 65 -17.60 -12.32 17.09
N PHE A 66 -16.92 -11.50 16.28
CA PHE A 66 -15.48 -11.45 16.09
C PHE A 66 -14.99 -10.01 16.33
N GLY A 67 -14.50 -9.74 17.53
CA GLY A 67 -13.89 -8.47 17.95
C GLY A 67 -13.71 -8.41 19.48
N PRO A 68 -12.69 -7.71 20.00
CA PRO A 68 -12.55 -7.51 21.44
C PRO A 68 -13.80 -6.83 22.03
N VAL A 69 -14.18 -7.26 23.24
CA VAL A 69 -15.44 -6.88 23.93
C VAL A 69 -15.51 -5.38 24.27
N THR A 70 -14.37 -4.68 24.22
CA THR A 70 -14.26 -3.24 24.48
C THR A 70 -13.10 -2.68 23.64
N TYR A 71 -13.35 -1.64 22.84
CA TYR A 71 -12.29 -0.88 22.18
C TYR A 71 -11.79 0.23 23.11
N GLN A 72 -10.48 0.49 23.08
CA GLN A 72 -9.90 1.67 23.72
C GLN A 72 -10.35 2.94 22.99
N ASP A 73 -10.85 3.93 23.72
CA ASP A 73 -11.22 5.24 23.15
C ASP A 73 -10.11 6.26 23.44
N PHE A 74 -9.52 6.82 22.38
CA PHE A 74 -8.41 7.76 22.47
C PHE A 74 -8.76 9.00 23.32
N LYS A 75 -9.93 9.60 23.11
CA LYS A 75 -10.32 10.85 23.77
C LYS A 75 -10.60 10.63 25.25
N ASP A 76 -11.26 9.53 25.60
CA ASP A 76 -11.52 9.15 26.99
C ASP A 76 -10.22 8.82 27.75
N ILE A 77 -9.28 8.12 27.10
CA ILE A 77 -7.97 7.80 27.68
C ILE A 77 -7.16 9.08 27.88
N ARG A 78 -7.06 9.93 26.86
CA ARG A 78 -6.34 11.22 26.91
C ARG A 78 -6.89 12.11 28.02
N SER A 79 -8.21 12.30 28.07
CA SER A 79 -8.87 13.13 29.09
C SER A 79 -8.61 12.63 30.50
N ARG A 80 -8.65 11.31 30.71
CA ARG A 80 -8.38 10.68 32.01
C ARG A 80 -6.93 10.85 32.44
N CYS A 81 -5.98 10.59 31.54
CA CYS A 81 -4.56 10.75 31.82
C CYS A 81 -4.20 12.21 32.16
N LEU A 82 -4.77 13.18 31.42
CA LEU A 82 -4.62 14.61 31.73
C LEU A 82 -5.20 14.97 33.10
N ALA A 83 -6.40 14.48 33.44
CA ALA A 83 -7.03 14.74 34.73
C ALA A 83 -6.26 14.13 35.91
N GLU A 84 -5.61 12.99 35.70
CA GLU A 84 -4.82 12.28 36.71
C GLU A 84 -3.35 12.75 36.76
N GLY A 85 -2.90 13.55 35.80
CA GLY A 85 -1.52 14.03 35.71
C GLY A 85 -0.51 12.90 35.45
N ARG A 86 -0.91 11.87 34.70
CA ARG A 86 -0.05 10.72 34.36
C ARG A 86 0.00 10.50 32.85
N LEU A 87 1.07 9.85 32.39
CA LEU A 87 1.17 9.41 31.01
C LEU A 87 0.46 8.05 30.84
N PHE A 88 -0.13 7.84 29.68
CA PHE A 88 -0.77 6.58 29.34
C PHE A 88 0.26 5.46 29.27
N GLU A 89 -0.12 4.31 29.81
CA GLU A 89 0.61 3.07 29.71
C GLU A 89 -0.39 2.05 29.18
N ASP A 90 -0.15 1.55 27.98
CA ASP A 90 -1.09 0.69 27.29
C ASP A 90 -1.14 -0.71 27.94
N PRO A 91 -2.28 -1.10 28.54
CA PRO A 91 -2.41 -2.43 29.13
C PRO A 91 -2.50 -3.55 28.07
N GLU A 92 -2.91 -3.21 26.83
CA GLU A 92 -3.12 -4.17 25.75
C GLU A 92 -1.84 -4.45 24.97
N PHE A 93 -0.91 -3.49 24.92
CA PHE A 93 0.39 -3.63 24.27
C PHE A 93 1.52 -3.07 25.16
N PRO A 94 1.86 -3.76 26.27
CA PRO A 94 2.79 -3.21 27.24
C PRO A 94 4.24 -3.19 26.76
N ALA A 95 5.04 -2.31 27.35
CA ALA A 95 6.47 -2.16 27.10
C ALA A 95 7.31 -3.32 27.67
N VAL A 96 7.19 -4.51 27.08
CA VAL A 96 7.82 -5.77 27.49
C VAL A 96 8.18 -6.62 26.29
N ASP A 97 9.08 -7.59 26.47
CA ASP A 97 9.63 -8.41 25.37
C ASP A 97 8.57 -9.16 24.55
N ARG A 98 7.44 -9.56 25.16
CA ARG A 98 6.34 -10.23 24.43
C ARG A 98 5.70 -9.37 23.33
N SER A 99 5.82 -8.05 23.44
CA SER A 99 5.32 -7.10 22.44
C SER A 99 6.32 -6.92 21.30
N LEU A 100 7.58 -7.32 21.52
CA LEU A 100 8.62 -7.34 20.51
C LEU A 100 8.63 -8.68 19.78
N PHE A 101 8.69 -9.78 20.55
CA PHE A 101 9.04 -11.10 20.04
C PHE A 101 8.17 -12.21 20.66
N TYR A 102 7.83 -13.20 19.85
CA TYR A 102 7.22 -14.47 20.26
C TYR A 102 8.13 -15.69 20.01
N LYS A 103 9.16 -15.57 19.18
CA LYS A 103 10.10 -16.67 18.87
C LYS A 103 11.57 -16.22 18.88
N GLU A 104 11.92 -15.16 18.18
CA GLU A 104 13.33 -14.74 18.01
C GLU A 104 13.67 -13.54 18.87
N THR A 105 14.75 -13.60 19.66
CA THR A 105 15.18 -12.47 20.49
C THR A 105 16.36 -11.76 19.84
N LEU A 106 16.40 -10.44 19.94
CA LEU A 106 17.61 -9.68 19.61
C LEU A 106 18.69 -9.90 20.68
N ASP A 107 19.96 -10.04 20.26
CA ASP A 107 21.14 -10.09 21.14
C ASP A 107 21.49 -8.71 21.76
N LYS A 108 20.52 -7.79 21.83
CA LYS A 108 20.67 -6.41 22.31
C LYS A 108 19.71 -6.15 23.47
N PRO A 109 20.16 -5.52 24.57
CA PRO A 109 19.28 -5.10 25.65
C PRO A 109 18.37 -3.96 25.19
N ILE A 110 17.11 -4.28 24.94
CA ILE A 110 16.09 -3.31 24.54
C ILE A 110 15.55 -2.57 25.76
N THR A 111 15.44 -1.24 25.64
CA THR A 111 14.77 -0.37 26.61
C THR A 111 13.63 0.36 25.95
N TRP A 112 12.50 0.51 26.64
CA TRP A 112 11.36 1.26 26.13
C TRP A 112 11.42 2.70 26.64
N LEU A 113 11.56 3.66 25.72
CA LEU A 113 11.69 5.08 26.03
C LEU A 113 10.62 5.88 25.29
N ARG A 114 10.12 6.96 25.88
CA ARG A 114 9.24 7.92 25.20
C ARG A 114 10.04 8.87 24.33
N PRO A 115 9.45 9.49 23.30
CA PRO A 115 10.09 10.48 22.45
C PRO A 115 10.83 11.60 23.20
N GLY A 116 10.23 12.13 24.28
CA GLY A 116 10.86 13.15 25.13
C GLY A 116 12.05 12.66 25.96
N GLU A 117 12.29 11.34 26.03
CA GLU A 117 13.49 10.75 26.63
C GLU A 117 14.57 10.41 25.59
N ILE A 118 14.19 10.37 24.30
CA ILE A 118 15.05 10.03 23.17
C ILE A 118 15.64 11.29 22.52
N SER A 119 14.83 12.33 22.37
CA SER A 119 15.18 13.53 21.62
C SER A 119 14.64 14.80 22.29
N ASP A 120 15.37 15.89 22.14
CA ASP A 120 14.93 17.21 22.58
C ASP A 120 13.83 17.73 21.63
N ASN A 121 12.74 18.27 22.18
CA ASN A 121 11.61 18.79 21.40
C ASN A 121 11.01 17.76 20.42
N PRO A 122 10.45 16.63 20.92
CA PRO A 122 9.82 15.64 20.06
C PRO A 122 8.61 16.24 19.33
N GLN A 123 8.50 15.93 18.06
CA GLN A 123 7.47 16.40 17.16
C GLN A 123 6.81 15.20 16.48
N LEU A 124 5.52 15.31 16.21
CA LEU A 124 4.83 14.28 15.45
C LEU A 124 5.25 14.37 13.99
N PHE A 125 5.33 15.60 13.48
CA PHE A 125 5.68 15.96 12.11
C PHE A 125 6.72 17.09 12.13
N VAL A 126 7.78 16.99 11.34
CA VAL A 126 8.80 18.04 11.16
C VAL A 126 8.71 18.53 9.71
N GLU A 127 8.28 19.78 9.53
CA GLU A 127 8.05 20.38 8.20
C GLU A 127 7.01 19.66 7.31
N GLY A 128 6.23 18.74 7.88
CA GLY A 128 5.15 18.01 7.22
C GLY A 128 5.25 16.53 7.48
N TYR A 129 4.64 15.73 6.62
CA TYR A 129 4.89 14.30 6.53
C TYR A 129 5.57 14.06 5.20
N SER A 130 6.68 13.36 5.26
CA SER A 130 7.51 13.09 4.12
C SER A 130 7.91 11.64 4.10
N ARG A 131 8.38 11.31 2.93
CA ARG A 131 8.84 9.99 2.57
C ARG A 131 10.19 9.66 3.19
N PHE A 132 10.95 10.69 3.63
CA PHE A 132 12.23 10.58 4.32
C PHE A 132 12.08 10.17 5.78
N ASP A 133 10.85 10.24 6.30
CA ASP A 133 10.51 9.92 7.67
C ASP A 133 10.41 8.40 7.90
N VAL A 134 10.63 7.61 6.84
CA VAL A 134 10.44 6.16 6.78
C VAL A 134 11.78 5.47 6.48
N GLN A 135 12.62 5.29 7.51
CA GLN A 135 13.89 4.58 7.38
C GLN A 135 13.86 3.23 8.10
N GLN A 136 14.15 2.18 7.34
CA GLN A 136 14.28 0.83 7.87
C GLN A 136 15.52 0.72 8.74
N ARG A 137 15.38 0.04 9.88
CA ARG A 137 16.52 -0.34 10.72
C ARG A 137 16.62 -1.85 10.82
N GLU A 138 16.44 -2.42 12.01
CA GLU A 138 16.81 -3.81 12.27
C GLU A 138 15.68 -4.81 11.96
N LEU A 139 14.47 -4.34 11.61
CA LEU A 139 13.31 -5.19 11.31
C LEU A 139 13.22 -5.49 9.81
N GLY A 140 12.87 -6.74 9.46
CA GLY A 140 12.67 -7.20 8.08
C GLY A 140 11.27 -6.88 7.54
N ASP A 141 10.84 -5.63 7.67
CA ASP A 141 9.50 -5.14 7.35
C ASP A 141 9.49 -4.12 6.21
N CYS A 142 10.46 -4.19 5.29
CA CYS A 142 10.58 -3.31 4.12
C CYS A 142 9.26 -3.13 3.34
N TRP A 143 8.43 -4.16 3.31
CA TRP A 143 7.10 -4.17 2.71
C TRP A 143 6.14 -3.14 3.35
N LEU A 144 6.20 -2.99 4.67
CA LEU A 144 5.40 -2.04 5.45
C LEU A 144 5.87 -0.61 5.17
N LEU A 145 7.18 -0.40 5.11
CA LEU A 145 7.78 0.90 4.83
C LEU A 145 7.47 1.38 3.42
N ALA A 146 7.50 0.48 2.43
CA ALA A 146 7.06 0.82 1.07
C ALA A 146 5.60 1.29 1.05
N ALA A 147 4.73 0.67 1.85
CA ALA A 147 3.34 1.08 1.98
C ALA A 147 3.18 2.43 2.71
N PHE A 148 3.93 2.69 3.80
CA PHE A 148 3.94 4.00 4.46
C PHE A 148 4.45 5.11 3.54
N ALA A 149 5.53 4.85 2.81
CA ALA A 149 6.11 5.80 1.86
C ALA A 149 5.17 6.10 0.68
N ASN A 150 4.28 5.16 0.32
CA ASN A 150 3.20 5.41 -0.64
C ASN A 150 2.08 6.25 -0.02
N LEU A 151 1.74 6.01 1.24
CA LEU A 151 0.71 6.76 1.95
C LEU A 151 1.03 8.26 2.02
N THR A 152 2.31 8.64 2.18
CA THR A 152 2.73 10.05 2.21
C THR A 152 2.48 10.80 0.90
N LEU A 153 2.25 10.10 -0.22
CA LEU A 153 1.91 10.72 -1.50
C LEU A 153 0.44 11.16 -1.57
N HIS A 154 -0.40 10.69 -0.65
CA HIS A 154 -1.85 10.90 -0.65
C HIS A 154 -2.31 11.52 0.67
N ARG A 155 -2.44 12.84 0.71
CA ARG A 155 -2.75 13.61 1.92
C ARG A 155 -4.03 13.12 2.60
N LYS A 156 -5.09 12.93 1.82
CA LYS A 156 -6.39 12.50 2.37
C LYS A 156 -6.30 11.11 3.02
N LEU A 157 -5.62 10.18 2.37
CA LEU A 157 -5.39 8.83 2.90
C LEU A 157 -4.46 8.85 4.11
N PHE A 158 -3.41 9.67 4.05
CA PHE A 158 -2.47 9.84 5.15
C PHE A 158 -3.19 10.25 6.43
N PHE A 159 -3.99 11.32 6.40
CA PHE A 159 -4.72 11.77 7.58
C PHE A 159 -5.91 10.87 7.97
N GLN A 160 -6.34 9.98 7.07
CA GLN A 160 -7.28 8.93 7.43
C GLN A 160 -6.62 7.89 8.36
N VAL A 161 -5.36 7.54 8.11
CA VAL A 161 -4.58 6.55 8.89
C VAL A 161 -3.87 7.19 10.10
N VAL A 162 -3.35 8.40 9.94
CA VAL A 162 -2.62 9.20 10.95
C VAL A 162 -3.40 10.48 11.23
N PRO A 163 -4.39 10.46 12.15
CA PRO A 163 -5.17 11.64 12.49
C PRO A 163 -4.30 12.83 12.95
N ASP A 164 -4.73 14.05 12.63
CA ASP A 164 -4.04 15.30 12.97
C ASP A 164 -4.46 15.92 14.31
N ASP A 165 -5.31 15.24 15.09
CA ASP A 165 -5.79 15.67 16.41
C ASP A 165 -4.91 15.19 17.57
N GLN A 166 -3.64 14.89 17.28
CA GLN A 166 -2.62 14.42 18.22
C GLN A 166 -1.29 15.19 18.05
N SER A 167 -0.62 15.48 19.17
CA SER A 167 0.65 16.21 19.20
C SER A 167 1.45 15.91 20.47
N PHE A 168 2.73 16.29 20.48
CA PHE A 168 3.57 16.26 21.70
C PHE A 168 3.49 17.54 22.53
N ASP A 169 2.95 18.63 21.97
CA ASP A 169 2.93 19.95 22.60
C ASP A 169 1.60 20.21 23.32
N GLU A 170 0.49 20.04 22.63
CA GLU A 170 -0.86 20.33 23.13
C GLU A 170 -1.54 19.07 23.65
N GLU A 171 -2.12 19.15 24.86
CA GLU A 171 -2.88 18.05 25.49
C GLU A 171 -2.11 16.72 25.58
N TYR A 172 -0.78 16.78 25.65
CA TYR A 172 0.08 15.61 25.70
C TYR A 172 -0.19 14.75 26.95
N ALA A 173 -0.49 13.48 26.70
CA ALA A 173 -0.74 12.49 27.75
C ALA A 173 -0.03 11.14 27.46
N GLY A 174 0.97 11.14 26.58
CA GLY A 174 1.72 9.93 26.18
C GLY A 174 0.85 8.87 25.51
N VAL A 175 -0.21 9.30 24.80
CA VAL A 175 -1.18 8.47 24.07
C VAL A 175 -1.36 9.01 22.66
N PHE A 176 -1.41 8.12 21.68
CA PHE A 176 -1.61 8.39 20.26
C PHE A 176 -2.58 7.35 19.68
N HIS A 177 -3.13 7.62 18.51
CA HIS A 177 -4.01 6.68 17.83
C HIS A 177 -3.85 6.71 16.30
N PHE A 178 -4.16 5.59 15.68
CA PHE A 178 -4.00 5.35 14.25
C PHE A 178 -5.16 4.51 13.75
N ARG A 179 -5.58 4.70 12.50
CA ARG A 179 -6.70 3.96 11.94
C ARG A 179 -6.23 3.01 10.86
N PHE A 180 -6.69 1.77 10.97
CA PHE A 180 -6.42 0.72 9.99
C PHE A 180 -7.75 0.14 9.49
N TRP A 181 -7.78 -0.17 8.21
CA TRP A 181 -8.85 -0.93 7.62
C TRP A 181 -8.71 -2.40 8.01
N GLN A 182 -9.76 -3.00 8.57
CA GLN A 182 -9.79 -4.40 8.96
C GLN A 182 -11.12 -5.00 8.57
N TYR A 183 -11.09 -5.92 7.60
CA TYR A 183 -12.24 -6.74 7.20
C TYR A 183 -13.53 -5.93 6.95
N GLY A 184 -13.44 -4.82 6.21
CA GLY A 184 -14.62 -4.03 5.84
C GLY A 184 -14.87 -2.77 6.66
N ARG A 185 -14.05 -2.49 7.68
CA ARG A 185 -14.24 -1.36 8.61
C ARG A 185 -12.94 -0.71 9.04
N TRP A 186 -12.98 0.60 9.27
CA TRP A 186 -11.90 1.31 9.95
C TRP A 186 -11.92 1.01 11.45
N VAL A 187 -10.77 0.61 11.98
CA VAL A 187 -10.53 0.32 13.40
C VAL A 187 -9.54 1.34 13.93
N ASP A 188 -9.88 1.97 15.05
CA ASP A 188 -9.03 2.93 15.74
C ASP A 188 -8.15 2.21 16.77
N VAL A 189 -6.84 2.28 16.59
CA VAL A 189 -5.83 1.60 17.41
C VAL A 189 -5.11 2.64 18.25
N VAL A 190 -5.40 2.62 19.55
CA VAL A 190 -4.77 3.49 20.54
C VAL A 190 -3.48 2.85 21.06
N ILE A 191 -2.41 3.63 21.19
CA ILE A 191 -1.13 3.19 21.77
C ILE A 191 -0.60 4.23 22.74
N ASP A 192 0.27 3.81 23.67
CA ASP A 192 1.20 4.76 24.30
C ASP A 192 2.40 5.06 23.39
N ASP A 193 3.20 6.07 23.72
CA ASP A 193 4.35 6.47 22.91
C ASP A 193 5.70 5.86 23.34
N ARG A 194 5.72 4.84 24.20
CA ARG A 194 6.98 4.16 24.54
C ARG A 194 7.48 3.37 23.33
N LEU A 195 8.69 3.63 22.85
CA LEU A 195 9.27 2.99 21.68
C LEU A 195 10.46 2.09 22.05
N PRO A 196 10.69 0.98 21.34
CA PRO A 196 11.85 0.12 21.53
C PRO A 196 13.16 0.82 21.15
N THR A 197 14.10 0.88 22.08
CA THR A 197 15.40 1.55 21.89
C THR A 197 16.57 0.67 22.29
N TYR A 198 17.72 0.91 21.66
CA TYR A 198 19.01 0.38 22.04
C TYR A 198 20.01 1.55 22.12
N CYS A 199 20.66 1.72 23.26
CA CYS A 199 21.55 2.85 23.53
C CYS A 199 20.91 4.23 23.25
N GLY A 200 19.63 4.38 23.58
CA GLY A 200 18.87 5.63 23.40
C GLY A 200 18.48 5.93 21.94
N LYS A 201 18.61 4.97 21.02
CA LYS A 201 18.21 5.11 19.62
C LYS A 201 17.11 4.11 19.28
N LEU A 202 16.17 4.50 18.42
CA LEU A 202 15.14 3.61 17.90
C LEU A 202 15.77 2.39 17.21
N VAL A 203 15.22 1.20 17.49
CA VAL A 203 15.71 -0.08 16.92
C VAL A 203 15.03 -0.43 15.61
N PHE A 204 13.76 -0.05 15.48
CA PHE A 204 12.92 -0.28 14.31
C PHE A 204 12.79 0.99 13.48
N LEU A 205 11.64 1.27 12.88
CA LEU A 205 11.46 2.42 11.99
C LEU A 205 11.81 3.74 12.69
N ALA A 206 12.55 4.61 11.99
CA ALA A 206 12.83 5.97 12.41
C ALA A 206 12.82 6.96 11.23
N SER A 207 12.63 8.25 11.51
CA SER A 207 12.83 9.32 10.53
C SER A 207 14.32 9.66 10.34
N SER A 208 14.65 10.31 9.21
CA SER A 208 15.91 11.04 9.06
C SER A 208 16.06 12.15 10.10
N GLU A 209 14.95 12.76 10.50
CA GLU A 209 14.90 13.79 11.53
C GLU A 209 14.81 13.13 12.92
N ASN A 210 15.80 13.40 13.77
CA ASN A 210 15.92 12.72 15.06
C ASN A 210 14.82 13.08 16.08
N ASN A 211 14.02 14.11 15.81
CA ASN A 211 12.93 14.55 16.68
C ASN A 211 11.55 14.31 16.06
N GLU A 212 11.43 13.53 14.98
CA GLU A 212 10.16 13.18 14.35
C GLU A 212 9.76 11.72 14.62
N PHE A 213 8.50 11.48 14.99
CA PHE A 213 8.07 10.19 15.54
C PHE A 213 6.78 9.58 14.95
N TRP A 214 6.08 10.22 14.01
CA TRP A 214 4.81 9.67 13.50
C TRP A 214 4.97 8.25 12.93
N SER A 215 6.05 8.00 12.21
CA SER A 215 6.28 6.75 11.48
C SER A 215 6.63 5.59 12.43
N ALA A 216 7.45 5.86 13.46
CA ALA A 216 7.75 4.90 14.53
C ALA A 216 6.52 4.55 15.37
N LEU A 217 5.65 5.54 15.64
CA LEU A 217 4.39 5.32 16.34
C LEU A 217 3.38 4.56 15.48
N LEU A 218 3.32 4.83 14.17
CA LEU A 218 2.47 4.11 13.23
C LEU A 218 2.88 2.64 13.12
N GLU A 219 4.19 2.35 12.99
CA GLU A 219 4.73 0.99 13.03
C GLU A 219 4.34 0.28 14.33
N LYS A 220 4.44 0.96 15.49
CA LYS A 220 4.02 0.40 16.78
C LYS A 220 2.53 0.07 16.82
N ALA A 221 1.67 0.95 16.31
CA ALA A 221 0.23 0.70 16.28
C ALA A 221 -0.12 -0.48 15.38
N TYR A 222 0.59 -0.62 14.26
CA TYR A 222 0.45 -1.76 13.36
C TYR A 222 0.98 -3.07 14.00
N ALA A 223 2.11 -3.01 14.71
CA ALA A 223 2.62 -4.12 15.51
C ALA A 223 1.61 -4.56 16.59
N LYS A 224 0.93 -3.60 17.24
CA LYS A 224 -0.15 -3.89 18.20
C LYS A 224 -1.32 -4.61 17.53
N LEU A 225 -1.74 -4.15 16.34
CA LEU A 225 -2.82 -4.76 15.58
C LEU A 225 -2.52 -6.23 15.23
N HIS A 226 -1.26 -6.52 14.90
CA HIS A 226 -0.77 -7.87 14.53
C HIS A 226 -0.23 -8.68 15.72
N GLY A 227 -0.15 -8.09 16.91
CA GLY A 227 0.17 -8.74 18.19
C GLY A 227 1.61 -8.57 18.69
N SER A 228 2.60 -8.34 17.82
CA SER A 228 3.98 -8.03 18.19
C SER A 228 4.78 -7.45 17.01
N TYR A 229 5.93 -6.81 17.26
CA TYR A 229 6.82 -6.36 16.19
C TYR A 229 7.33 -7.51 15.30
N GLU A 230 7.66 -8.67 15.88
CA GLU A 230 8.08 -9.86 15.11
C GLU A 230 6.99 -10.37 14.15
N ALA A 231 5.72 -10.04 14.39
CA ALA A 231 4.63 -10.42 13.50
C ALA A 231 4.65 -9.62 12.19
N LEU A 232 5.41 -8.52 12.13
CA LEU A 232 5.59 -7.70 10.94
C LEU A 232 6.72 -8.21 10.02
N VAL A 233 7.48 -9.22 10.43
CA VAL A 233 8.57 -9.76 9.60
C VAL A 233 8.00 -10.62 8.47
N GLY A 234 8.35 -10.29 7.23
CA GLY A 234 8.00 -11.09 6.06
C GLY A 234 6.53 -11.02 5.61
N GLY A 235 5.85 -9.89 5.85
CA GLY A 235 4.52 -9.63 5.29
C GLY A 235 4.57 -9.20 3.81
N SER A 236 3.39 -8.91 3.23
CA SER A 236 3.25 -8.48 1.84
C SER A 236 2.82 -7.00 1.76
N PRO A 237 3.43 -6.18 0.87
CA PRO A 237 3.02 -4.79 0.71
C PRO A 237 1.52 -4.63 0.41
N CYS A 238 0.89 -5.56 -0.31
CA CYS A 238 -0.55 -5.62 -0.55
C CYS A 238 -1.39 -5.66 0.73
N GLU A 239 -0.97 -6.42 1.75
CA GLU A 239 -1.68 -6.49 3.03
C GLU A 239 -1.67 -5.13 3.72
N ALA A 240 -0.49 -4.48 3.78
CA ALA A 240 -0.36 -3.13 4.31
C ALA A 240 -1.16 -2.10 3.50
N LEU A 241 -1.12 -2.17 2.17
CA LEU A 241 -1.86 -1.25 1.31
C LEU A 241 -3.38 -1.42 1.48
N GLU A 242 -3.89 -2.65 1.62
CA GLU A 242 -5.30 -2.87 1.97
C GLU A 242 -5.64 -2.24 3.32
N ASP A 243 -4.83 -2.50 4.35
CA ASP A 243 -5.03 -2.00 5.70
C ASP A 243 -4.92 -0.47 5.80
N PHE A 244 -4.19 0.21 4.91
CA PHE A 244 -4.05 1.67 4.92
C PHE A 244 -5.04 2.39 4.02
N THR A 245 -5.72 1.68 3.12
CA THR A 245 -6.55 2.32 2.10
C THR A 245 -7.99 1.85 2.08
N GLY A 246 -8.26 0.66 2.61
CA GLY A 246 -9.51 -0.06 2.36
C GLY A 246 -9.76 -0.39 0.89
N GLY A 247 -8.71 -0.36 0.07
CA GLY A 247 -8.72 -0.71 -1.34
C GLY A 247 -8.80 -2.22 -1.57
N VAL A 248 -8.65 -2.64 -2.83
CA VAL A 248 -8.58 -4.06 -3.20
C VAL A 248 -7.21 -4.33 -3.82
N PRO A 249 -6.38 -5.19 -3.19
CA PRO A 249 -5.10 -5.57 -3.73
C PRO A 249 -5.24 -6.61 -4.85
N GLU A 250 -4.45 -6.44 -5.90
CA GLU A 250 -4.21 -7.41 -6.96
C GLU A 250 -2.72 -7.73 -7.00
N ILE A 251 -2.40 -9.01 -7.14
CA ILE A 251 -1.02 -9.47 -7.13
C ILE A 251 -0.72 -10.22 -8.42
N TYR A 252 0.38 -9.86 -9.05
CA TYR A 252 0.83 -10.41 -10.32
C TYR A 252 2.24 -10.98 -10.17
N ASP A 253 2.42 -12.22 -10.60
CA ASP A 253 3.73 -12.82 -10.79
C ASP A 253 4.31 -12.32 -12.13
N VAL A 254 5.54 -11.80 -12.10
CA VAL A 254 6.20 -11.26 -13.29
C VAL A 254 6.42 -12.34 -14.36
N ALA A 255 6.59 -13.61 -13.96
CA ALA A 255 6.73 -14.74 -14.87
C ALA A 255 5.42 -15.06 -15.62
N GLU A 256 4.27 -14.64 -15.10
CA GLU A 256 2.94 -14.97 -15.62
C GLU A 256 2.14 -13.72 -16.06
N LEU A 257 2.82 -12.61 -16.34
CA LEU A 257 2.14 -11.36 -16.71
C LEU A 257 1.31 -11.51 -17.98
N PRO A 258 0.08 -10.95 -18.00
CA PRO A 258 -0.71 -10.92 -19.22
C PRO A 258 -0.04 -10.02 -20.28
N PRO A 259 -0.21 -10.28 -21.59
CA PRO A 259 0.45 -9.50 -22.65
C PRO A 259 0.16 -7.99 -22.62
N ASN A 260 -0.97 -7.58 -22.05
CA ASN A 260 -1.40 -6.19 -21.89
C ASN A 260 -1.05 -5.61 -20.50
N PHE A 261 -0.16 -6.23 -19.72
CA PHE A 261 0.09 -5.82 -18.34
C PHE A 261 0.55 -4.36 -18.19
N TYR A 262 1.40 -3.86 -19.09
CA TYR A 262 1.79 -2.45 -19.04
C TYR A 262 0.57 -1.50 -19.19
N THR A 263 -0.44 -1.89 -19.98
CA THR A 263 -1.69 -1.14 -20.09
C THR A 263 -2.49 -1.20 -18.79
N ILE A 264 -2.49 -2.34 -18.08
CA ILE A 264 -3.09 -2.47 -16.75
C ILE A 264 -2.40 -1.52 -15.77
N LEU A 265 -1.06 -1.50 -15.72
CA LEU A 265 -0.30 -0.57 -14.89
C LEU A 265 -0.61 0.90 -15.21
N LEU A 266 -0.67 1.25 -16.49
CA LEU A 266 -1.00 2.61 -16.91
C LEU A 266 -2.42 2.99 -16.46
N GLN A 267 -3.38 2.08 -16.58
CA GLN A 267 -4.76 2.29 -16.14
C GLN A 267 -4.89 2.41 -14.61
N ALA A 268 -4.10 1.62 -13.87
CA ALA A 268 -4.01 1.67 -12.42
C ALA A 268 -3.42 3.02 -11.96
N TYR A 269 -2.31 3.45 -12.59
CA TYR A 269 -1.69 4.76 -12.37
C TYR A 269 -2.66 5.91 -12.67
N GLU A 270 -3.34 5.88 -13.82
CA GLU A 270 -4.35 6.89 -14.17
C GLU A 270 -5.41 6.98 -13.06
N ARG A 271 -5.87 5.85 -12.50
CA ARG A 271 -6.88 5.79 -11.44
C ARG A 271 -6.33 5.99 -10.02
N ASN A 272 -5.11 6.50 -9.90
CA ASN A 272 -4.45 6.78 -8.63
C ASN A 272 -4.29 5.56 -7.72
N SER A 273 -4.17 4.36 -8.31
CA SER A 273 -3.98 3.12 -7.56
C SER A 273 -2.54 3.09 -7.02
N LEU A 274 -2.37 2.58 -5.79
CA LEU A 274 -1.04 2.43 -5.20
C LEU A 274 -0.38 1.18 -5.77
N MET A 275 0.90 1.27 -6.11
CA MET A 275 1.60 0.16 -6.75
C MET A 275 2.94 -0.10 -6.07
N GLY A 276 3.23 -1.38 -5.88
CA GLY A 276 4.48 -1.89 -5.34
C GLY A 276 5.03 -3.01 -6.23
N CYS A 277 6.29 -3.34 -6.01
CA CYS A 277 6.95 -4.46 -6.65
C CYS A 277 8.08 -4.98 -5.76
N THR A 278 8.48 -6.23 -5.97
CA THR A 278 9.49 -6.89 -5.14
C THR A 278 10.53 -7.58 -6.03
N THR A 279 11.80 -7.40 -5.67
CA THR A 279 12.90 -8.12 -6.31
C THR A 279 12.98 -9.56 -5.78
N PRO A 280 13.51 -10.51 -6.56
CA PRO A 280 13.68 -11.89 -6.13
C PRO A 280 14.40 -11.98 -4.77
N ASP A 281 13.82 -12.74 -3.84
CA ASP A 281 14.53 -13.16 -2.62
C ASP A 281 15.52 -14.27 -3.00
N PRO A 282 16.82 -14.06 -2.79
CA PRO A 282 17.78 -15.10 -3.07
C PRO A 282 17.66 -16.13 -1.94
N HIS A 283 16.85 -17.16 -2.19
CA HIS A 283 16.56 -18.29 -1.30
C HIS A 283 17.80 -19.01 -0.71
N ASP A 284 19.03 -18.61 -1.06
CA ASP A 284 20.27 -19.30 -0.72
C ASP A 284 21.51 -18.38 -0.63
N LEU A 285 21.40 -17.17 -0.08
CA LEU A 285 22.62 -16.42 0.28
C LEU A 285 23.16 -16.91 1.62
N SER A 286 24.21 -17.72 1.53
CA SER A 286 25.10 -18.03 2.64
C SER A 286 25.78 -16.76 3.17
N GLY A 287 25.07 -15.91 3.91
CA GLY A 287 25.56 -14.88 4.84
C GLY A 287 26.68 -13.91 4.42
N ASN A 288 27.06 -13.83 3.14
CA ASN A 288 28.30 -13.16 2.72
C ASN A 288 28.27 -12.53 1.32
N GLU A 289 27.10 -12.44 0.66
CA GLU A 289 26.96 -11.72 -0.61
C GLU A 289 26.37 -10.33 -0.39
N ASN A 290 26.79 -9.35 -1.19
CA ASN A 290 26.26 -8.00 -1.17
C ASN A 290 24.74 -8.05 -1.45
N PRO A 291 23.88 -7.48 -0.60
CA PRO A 291 22.43 -7.44 -0.85
C PRO A 291 22.09 -6.68 -2.14
N GLU A 292 22.99 -5.81 -2.60
CA GLU A 292 22.87 -5.06 -3.85
C GLU A 292 23.32 -5.88 -5.08
N THR A 293 22.53 -5.87 -6.15
CA THR A 293 22.87 -6.46 -7.44
C THR A 293 23.92 -5.60 -8.16
N PRO A 294 24.60 -6.12 -9.19
CA PRO A 294 25.51 -5.31 -10.02
C PRO A 294 24.83 -4.08 -10.63
N GLU A 295 23.52 -4.15 -10.85
CA GLU A 295 22.68 -3.09 -11.40
C GLU A 295 22.15 -2.09 -10.36
N GLY A 296 22.52 -2.25 -9.08
CA GLY A 296 22.17 -1.32 -7.99
C GLY A 296 20.86 -1.63 -7.25
N LEU A 297 20.14 -2.69 -7.63
CA LEU A 297 18.90 -3.09 -6.96
C LEU A 297 19.20 -3.92 -5.71
N ILE A 298 18.37 -3.84 -4.68
CA ILE A 298 18.47 -4.63 -3.47
C ILE A 298 17.65 -5.90 -3.66
N ARG A 299 18.24 -7.07 -3.39
CA ARG A 299 17.58 -8.37 -3.49
C ARG A 299 16.60 -8.58 -2.33
N GLY A 300 15.48 -9.27 -2.57
CA GLY A 300 14.44 -9.52 -1.56
C GLY A 300 13.82 -8.24 -0.98
N HIS A 301 13.77 -7.16 -1.76
CA HIS A 301 13.37 -5.83 -1.29
C HIS A 301 12.14 -5.30 -2.03
N ALA A 302 11.32 -4.53 -1.31
CA ALA A 302 10.13 -3.90 -1.85
C ALA A 302 10.41 -2.49 -2.36
N TYR A 303 9.89 -2.17 -3.54
CA TYR A 303 9.96 -0.87 -4.19
C TYR A 303 8.56 -0.38 -4.55
N SER A 304 8.35 0.94 -4.56
CA SER A 304 7.10 1.54 -5.02
C SER A 304 7.17 1.89 -6.49
N ILE A 305 6.07 1.74 -7.24
CA ILE A 305 5.96 2.25 -8.62
C ILE A 305 5.24 3.59 -8.53
N THR A 306 5.97 4.69 -8.72
CA THR A 306 5.45 6.07 -8.54
C THR A 306 5.01 6.71 -9.85
N ARG A 307 5.43 6.18 -11.01
CA ARG A 307 4.97 6.68 -12.32
C ARG A 307 4.97 5.60 -13.39
N VAL A 308 3.96 5.63 -14.25
CA VAL A 308 3.85 4.76 -15.44
C VAL A 308 3.61 5.65 -16.65
N LYS A 309 4.54 5.67 -17.62
CA LYS A 309 4.43 6.58 -18.77
C LYS A 309 5.17 6.06 -20.01
N TYR A 310 4.51 6.19 -21.17
CA TYR A 310 5.18 6.08 -22.46
C TYR A 310 5.99 7.36 -22.74
N VAL A 311 7.23 7.19 -23.16
CA VAL A 311 8.10 8.27 -23.60
C VAL A 311 8.36 8.15 -25.10
N ASP A 312 8.05 9.21 -25.84
CA ASP A 312 8.33 9.32 -27.27
C ASP A 312 9.82 9.62 -27.50
N ILE A 313 10.49 8.78 -28.29
CA ILE A 313 11.83 9.02 -28.81
C ILE A 313 11.71 9.42 -30.27
N GLU A 314 12.23 10.59 -30.60
CA GLU A 314 12.29 11.12 -31.96
C GLU A 314 13.74 11.31 -32.37
N ILE A 315 14.28 10.34 -33.12
CA ILE A 315 15.58 10.46 -33.78
C ILE A 315 15.40 10.42 -35.31
N PRO A 316 16.35 10.97 -36.10
CA PRO A 316 16.22 10.98 -37.55
C PRO A 316 16.02 9.57 -38.12
N GLY A 317 14.80 9.28 -38.61
CA GLY A 317 14.43 8.00 -39.22
C GLY A 317 13.82 6.95 -38.28
N LEU A 318 13.67 7.24 -36.98
CA LEU A 318 12.97 6.36 -36.03
C LEU A 318 12.14 7.20 -35.04
N SER A 319 10.85 6.90 -34.98
CA SER A 319 9.93 7.40 -33.96
C SER A 319 9.39 6.19 -33.20
N GLU A 320 9.71 6.10 -31.91
CA GLU A 320 9.37 4.95 -31.08
C GLU A 320 8.80 5.43 -29.73
N LYS A 321 7.85 4.68 -29.18
CA LYS A 321 7.33 4.88 -27.83
C LYS A 321 7.91 3.84 -26.89
N ILE A 322 8.65 4.29 -25.88
CA ILE A 322 9.24 3.40 -24.89
C ILE A 322 8.38 3.38 -23.63
N PRO A 323 7.92 2.20 -23.16
CA PRO A 323 7.25 2.07 -21.88
C PRO A 323 8.26 2.20 -20.75
N LEU A 324 8.17 3.27 -19.97
CA LEU A 324 8.99 3.49 -18.77
C LEU A 324 8.16 3.39 -17.49
N LEU A 325 8.84 2.99 -16.42
CA LEU A 325 8.37 3.01 -15.06
C LEU A 325 9.32 3.87 -14.23
N ARG A 326 8.77 4.67 -13.31
CA ARG A 326 9.54 5.28 -12.23
C ARG A 326 9.29 4.48 -10.97
N LEU A 327 10.36 3.95 -10.40
CA LEU A 327 10.35 3.18 -9.17
C LEU A 327 10.99 4.00 -8.06
N ARG A 328 10.73 3.58 -6.83
CA ARG A 328 11.28 4.21 -5.65
C ARG A 328 11.71 3.20 -4.60
N ASN A 329 12.96 3.33 -4.17
CA ASN A 329 13.49 2.64 -3.00
C ASN A 329 12.97 3.33 -1.73
N PRO A 330 12.26 2.63 -0.83
CA PRO A 330 11.76 3.23 0.42
C PRO A 330 12.89 3.75 1.32
N TRP A 331 14.12 3.25 1.20
CA TRP A 331 15.25 3.73 1.99
C TRP A 331 15.70 5.15 1.64
N GLY A 332 15.32 5.66 0.46
CA GLY A 332 15.68 7.01 0.03
C GLY A 332 17.18 7.29 0.05
N ASN A 333 18.00 6.27 -0.25
CA ASN A 333 19.45 6.34 -0.26
C ASN A 333 20.00 6.10 -1.68
N GLU A 334 21.32 6.22 -1.84
CA GLU A 334 22.04 6.09 -3.12
C GLU A 334 21.94 4.69 -3.79
N ALA A 335 21.26 3.71 -3.18
CA ALA A 335 21.06 2.38 -3.75
C ALA A 335 19.93 2.39 -4.80
N GLU A 336 20.28 2.90 -5.98
CA GLU A 336 19.41 3.10 -7.13
C GLU A 336 19.87 2.28 -8.35
N TRP A 337 18.94 2.09 -9.28
CA TRP A 337 19.22 1.47 -10.58
C TRP A 337 20.33 2.21 -11.33
N ASN A 338 21.35 1.49 -11.79
CA ASN A 338 22.47 2.04 -12.56
C ASN A 338 22.47 1.64 -14.05
N GLY A 339 21.44 0.92 -14.50
CA GLY A 339 21.29 0.48 -15.89
C GLY A 339 20.68 1.54 -16.83
N PRO A 340 20.19 1.13 -18.02
CA PRO A 340 19.52 2.03 -18.95
C PRO A 340 18.36 2.80 -18.31
N TRP A 341 18.26 4.09 -18.59
CA TRP A 341 17.29 5.04 -18.01
C TRP A 341 17.50 5.41 -16.54
N SER A 342 18.58 4.94 -15.89
CA SER A 342 19.02 5.50 -14.60
C SER A 342 19.28 7.01 -14.70
N ASP A 343 19.38 7.70 -13.57
CA ASP A 343 19.52 9.15 -13.54
C ASP A 343 20.72 9.67 -14.33
N LYS A 344 21.83 8.93 -14.32
CA LYS A 344 23.08 9.30 -15.02
C LYS A 344 23.20 8.64 -16.41
N SER A 345 22.12 8.01 -16.90
CA SER A 345 22.08 7.23 -18.14
C SER A 345 22.17 8.11 -19.40
N PRO A 346 22.99 7.72 -20.40
CA PRO A 346 23.10 8.47 -21.66
C PRO A 346 21.83 8.43 -22.53
N GLU A 347 20.92 7.49 -22.28
CA GLU A 347 19.63 7.35 -22.97
C GLU A 347 18.79 8.63 -22.84
N TRP A 348 18.92 9.37 -21.74
CA TRP A 348 18.25 10.66 -21.54
C TRP A 348 18.67 11.73 -22.55
N HIS A 349 19.83 11.60 -23.21
CA HIS A 349 20.21 12.53 -24.30
C HIS A 349 19.30 12.44 -25.52
N LEU A 350 18.53 11.36 -25.65
CA LEU A 350 17.56 11.17 -26.73
C LEU A 350 16.25 11.92 -26.49
N ILE A 351 16.03 12.43 -25.28
CA ILE A 351 14.81 13.12 -24.87
C ILE A 351 15.06 14.63 -24.78
N PRO A 352 14.21 15.47 -25.41
CA PRO A 352 14.30 16.92 -25.27
C PRO A 352 14.13 17.39 -23.81
N GLU A 353 14.82 18.46 -23.42
CA GLU A 353 14.80 18.95 -22.03
C GLU A 353 13.38 19.31 -21.53
N SER A 354 12.55 19.90 -22.39
CA SER A 354 11.15 20.20 -22.06
C SER A 354 10.31 18.97 -21.72
N LYS A 355 10.64 17.81 -22.31
CA LYS A 355 10.00 16.54 -22.00
C LYS A 355 10.55 15.94 -20.72
N LYS A 356 11.81 16.18 -20.38
CA LYS A 356 12.38 15.76 -19.10
C LYS A 356 11.76 16.51 -17.93
N GLU A 357 11.57 17.82 -18.09
CA GLU A 357 10.84 18.66 -17.13
C GLU A 357 9.40 18.14 -16.92
N GLU A 358 8.68 17.78 -17.99
CA GLU A 358 7.34 17.18 -17.91
C GLU A 358 7.32 15.81 -17.22
N LEU A 359 8.39 15.03 -17.38
CA LEU A 359 8.59 13.76 -16.70
C LEU A 359 8.96 13.94 -15.22
N GLY A 360 9.24 15.18 -14.78
CA GLY A 360 9.68 15.44 -13.41
C GLY A 360 10.94 14.66 -13.09
N LEU A 361 11.87 14.58 -14.06
CA LEU A 361 13.20 14.02 -13.83
C LEU A 361 13.95 14.91 -12.86
N THR A 362 14.12 14.42 -11.64
CA THR A 362 15.10 14.91 -10.67
C THR A 362 16.36 14.07 -10.84
N PHE A 363 17.54 14.68 -10.67
CA PHE A 363 18.84 14.00 -10.70
C PHE A 363 19.44 13.96 -9.29
N ASP A 364 18.57 13.91 -8.29
CA ASP A 364 18.92 13.93 -6.88
C ASP A 364 18.99 12.48 -6.41
N ASP A 365 20.00 12.12 -5.60
CA ASP A 365 20.10 10.76 -5.04
C ASP A 365 19.04 10.59 -3.94
N ASP A 366 17.78 10.39 -4.36
CA ASP A 366 16.59 10.47 -3.54
C ASP A 366 15.84 9.11 -3.45
N GLY A 367 16.40 8.07 -4.07
CA GLY A 367 15.87 6.73 -4.15
C GLY A 367 14.83 6.53 -5.27
N GLU A 368 14.42 7.56 -6.01
CA GLU A 368 13.61 7.42 -7.22
C GLU A 368 14.51 7.21 -8.45
N PHE A 369 14.13 6.26 -9.30
CA PHE A 369 14.84 6.03 -10.56
C PHE A 369 13.87 5.58 -11.64
N TRP A 370 14.26 5.80 -12.89
CA TRP A 370 13.51 5.31 -14.04
C TRP A 370 14.14 4.04 -14.62
N MET A 371 13.30 3.16 -15.15
CA MET A 371 13.75 2.00 -15.92
C MET A 371 12.75 1.65 -17.02
N SER A 372 13.21 0.89 -18.01
CA SER A 372 12.30 0.37 -19.03
C SER A 372 11.42 -0.75 -18.47
N PHE A 373 10.18 -0.86 -18.95
CA PHE A 373 9.32 -1.98 -18.55
C PHE A 373 9.93 -3.35 -18.92
N LYS A 374 10.74 -3.39 -19.98
CA LYS A 374 11.47 -4.59 -20.38
C LYS A 374 12.51 -5.00 -19.33
N ASP A 375 13.28 -4.04 -18.80
CA ASP A 375 14.27 -4.33 -17.76
C ASP A 375 13.57 -4.67 -16.45
N PHE A 376 12.47 -3.98 -16.14
CA PHE A 376 11.64 -4.29 -14.98
C PHE A 376 11.23 -5.78 -14.97
N THR A 377 10.72 -6.32 -16.08
CA THR A 377 10.33 -7.74 -16.17
C THR A 377 11.48 -8.74 -16.04
N GLN A 378 12.73 -8.30 -16.10
CA GLN A 378 13.91 -9.15 -15.94
C GLN A 378 14.48 -9.12 -14.51
N HIS A 379 14.14 -8.10 -13.72
CA HIS A 379 14.75 -7.84 -12.41
C HIS A 379 13.78 -7.97 -11.22
N PHE A 380 12.47 -8.01 -11.47
CA PHE A 380 11.43 -8.11 -10.45
C PHE A 380 10.64 -9.41 -10.61
N ASP A 381 10.15 -9.96 -9.50
CA ASP A 381 9.36 -11.21 -9.49
C ASP A 381 7.86 -10.96 -9.26
N ARG A 382 7.53 -9.86 -8.57
CA ARG A 382 6.16 -9.60 -8.14
C ARG A 382 5.77 -8.15 -8.35
N VAL A 383 4.52 -7.95 -8.76
CA VAL A 383 3.89 -6.63 -8.86
C VAL A 383 2.59 -6.65 -8.07
N GLU A 384 2.36 -5.58 -7.34
CA GLU A 384 1.27 -5.43 -6.39
C GLU A 384 0.54 -4.13 -6.71
N ILE A 385 -0.78 -4.20 -6.93
CA ILE A 385 -1.61 -3.04 -7.27
C ILE A 385 -2.75 -2.97 -6.27
N CYS A 386 -2.85 -1.89 -5.50
CA CYS A 386 -3.97 -1.63 -4.61
C CYS A 386 -4.89 -0.57 -5.21
N ASN A 387 -6.02 -1.04 -5.73
CA ASN A 387 -7.05 -0.19 -6.31
C ASN A 387 -7.84 0.49 -5.20
N LEU A 388 -7.78 1.81 -5.16
CA LEU A 388 -8.40 2.61 -4.11
C LEU A 388 -9.93 2.61 -4.22
N SER A 389 -10.60 2.58 -3.06
CA SER A 389 -12.04 2.80 -3.00
C SER A 389 -12.37 4.24 -3.44
N PRO A 390 -13.57 4.51 -3.98
CA PRO A 390 -14.02 5.86 -4.30
C PRO A 390 -13.94 6.83 -3.12
N ASP A 391 -14.13 6.34 -1.90
CA ASP A 391 -14.10 7.14 -0.67
C ASP A 391 -12.67 7.54 -0.29
N SER A 392 -11.70 6.68 -0.61
CA SER A 392 -10.26 6.86 -0.37
C SER A 392 -9.61 7.84 -1.35
N LEU A 393 -10.24 8.08 -2.50
CA LEU A 393 -9.72 8.99 -3.53
C LEU A 393 -9.99 10.46 -3.19
N ASP A 394 -8.97 11.30 -3.35
CA ASP A 394 -9.11 12.74 -3.47
C ASP A 394 -9.08 13.13 -4.96
N PRO A 395 -10.14 13.77 -5.49
CA PRO A 395 -10.15 14.25 -6.87
C PRO A 395 -9.01 15.23 -7.22
N GLU A 396 -8.49 15.97 -6.22
CA GLU A 396 -7.40 16.93 -6.44
C GLU A 396 -6.02 16.25 -6.49
N GLU A 397 -5.89 15.03 -5.96
CA GLU A 397 -4.65 14.24 -5.99
C GLU A 397 -4.56 13.31 -7.21
N CYS A 398 -5.60 13.26 -8.04
CA CYS A 398 -5.58 12.47 -9.26
C CYS A 398 -4.62 13.08 -10.30
N PRO A 399 -3.83 12.28 -11.04
CA PRO A 399 -2.97 12.80 -12.11
C PRO A 399 -3.77 13.67 -13.08
N GLU A 400 -3.14 14.75 -13.58
CA GLU A 400 -3.80 15.77 -14.42
C GLU A 400 -4.67 15.14 -15.52
N GLY A 401 -5.96 15.49 -15.51
CA GLY A 401 -6.94 15.02 -16.50
C GLY A 401 -7.63 13.69 -16.15
N CYS A 402 -7.34 13.06 -15.02
CA CYS A 402 -8.02 11.83 -14.64
C CYS A 402 -9.41 12.08 -14.04
N THR A 403 -10.44 11.60 -14.72
CA THR A 403 -11.85 11.62 -14.30
C THR A 403 -12.38 10.20 -14.02
N LYS A 404 -11.52 9.18 -14.12
CA LYS A 404 -11.91 7.77 -14.03
C LYS A 404 -11.84 7.31 -12.59
N LYS A 405 -12.88 6.65 -12.11
CA LYS A 405 -12.97 6.08 -10.76
C LYS A 405 -13.26 4.58 -10.83
N TRP A 406 -12.86 3.88 -9.79
CA TRP A 406 -13.29 2.50 -9.56
C TRP A 406 -14.75 2.46 -9.09
N GLU A 407 -15.49 1.41 -9.42
CA GLU A 407 -16.77 1.10 -8.78
C GLU A 407 -16.57 -0.08 -7.85
N MET A 408 -17.15 -0.02 -6.64
CA MET A 408 -16.99 -1.06 -5.63
C MET A 408 -18.33 -1.64 -5.21
N SER A 409 -18.39 -2.97 -5.10
CA SER A 409 -19.49 -3.69 -4.44
C SER A 409 -18.92 -4.57 -3.32
N VAL A 410 -19.56 -4.54 -2.15
CA VAL A 410 -19.12 -5.24 -0.94
C VAL A 410 -20.22 -6.21 -0.51
N PHE A 411 -19.85 -7.47 -0.26
CA PHE A 411 -20.73 -8.50 0.27
C PHE A 411 -20.13 -9.07 1.55
N GLU A 412 -20.95 -9.22 2.59
CA GLU A 412 -20.53 -9.79 3.89
C GLU A 412 -21.21 -11.14 4.14
N GLY A 413 -20.46 -12.09 4.73
CA GLY A 413 -20.96 -13.43 5.02
C GLY A 413 -20.13 -14.16 6.08
N GLU A 414 -20.64 -15.28 6.59
CA GLU A 414 -19.97 -16.12 7.60
C GLU A 414 -20.04 -17.61 7.24
N TRP A 415 -18.97 -18.33 7.59
CA TRP A 415 -18.92 -19.79 7.46
C TRP A 415 -19.50 -20.45 8.71
N VAL A 416 -20.77 -20.86 8.65
CA VAL A 416 -21.41 -21.60 9.76
C VAL A 416 -21.32 -23.10 9.50
N ARG A 417 -20.59 -23.80 10.37
CA ARG A 417 -20.43 -25.27 10.31
C ARG A 417 -21.80 -25.96 10.22
N GLY A 418 -22.04 -26.66 9.12
CA GLY A 418 -23.28 -27.42 8.89
C GLY A 418 -24.31 -26.75 7.98
N THR A 419 -23.99 -25.59 7.40
CA THR A 419 -24.87 -24.83 6.50
C THR A 419 -24.16 -24.54 5.16
N LEU A 420 -24.95 -24.33 4.09
CA LEU A 420 -24.46 -23.80 2.82
C LEU A 420 -24.24 -22.28 2.91
N LEU A 421 -23.34 -21.81 2.07
CA LEU A 421 -22.46 -20.65 2.23
C LEU A 421 -23.01 -19.34 1.65
N PHE A 422 -22.61 -18.20 2.23
CA PHE A 422 -22.44 -16.92 1.50
C PHE A 422 -21.08 -16.30 1.87
N ILE A 423 -20.29 -15.88 0.87
CA ILE A 423 -18.86 -15.52 0.96
C ILE A 423 -18.68 -14.00 1.13
N TYR A 424 -17.68 -13.56 1.92
CA TYR A 424 -17.17 -12.19 1.85
C TYR A 424 -16.36 -12.00 0.56
N TYR A 425 -16.84 -11.17 -0.36
CA TYR A 425 -16.16 -10.85 -1.61
C TYR A 425 -16.31 -9.35 -1.88
N ARG A 426 -15.20 -8.67 -2.12
CA ARG A 426 -15.19 -7.31 -2.65
C ARG A 426 -14.83 -7.37 -4.12
N LYS A 427 -15.72 -6.86 -4.97
CA LYS A 427 -15.44 -6.69 -6.40
C LYS A 427 -15.21 -5.21 -6.66
N ILE A 428 -14.06 -4.89 -7.26
CA ILE A 428 -13.86 -3.61 -7.91
C ILE A 428 -14.03 -3.82 -9.42
N ASN A 429 -14.91 -3.05 -10.03
CA ASN A 429 -15.08 -3.04 -11.49
C ASN A 429 -14.55 -1.71 -12.05
N CYS A 430 -13.93 -1.79 -13.22
CA CYS A 430 -13.62 -0.63 -14.03
C CYS A 430 -14.87 -0.28 -14.86
N ILE A 431 -15.52 0.85 -14.59
CA ILE A 431 -16.46 1.43 -15.57
C ILE A 431 -15.67 2.45 -16.39
N THR A 432 -15.43 2.14 -17.66
CA THR A 432 -15.23 3.20 -18.66
C THR A 432 -16.57 3.91 -18.84
N ASN A 433 -16.67 5.16 -18.39
CA ASN A 433 -17.82 6.00 -18.71
C ASN A 433 -18.10 5.89 -20.22
N ARG A 434 -19.29 5.41 -20.57
CA ARG A 434 -19.82 5.41 -21.94
C ARG A 434 -19.95 6.82 -22.49
#